data_AF-A0A8B4BTE3-F1
#
_entry.id   AF-A0A8B4BTE3-F1
#
_cell.length_a   1.000
_cell.length_b   1.000
_cell.length_c   1.000
_cell.angle_alpha   90.00
_cell.angle_beta   90.00
_cell.angle_gamma   90.00
#
_symmetry.space_group_name_H-M   'P 1'
#
loop_
_entity.id
_entity.type
_entity.pdbx_description
1 polymer ?
#
loop_
_entity_poly.entity_id
_entity_poly.type
_entity_poly.pdbx_seq_one_letter_code
_entity_poly.pdbx_strand_id
1 'polypeptide(L)' 'MLSAFEKQLIQKALEENVGNKTNTAKQLGISLRSLYYKLEKYRLAKISMQ' A
#
# COMPACT_ATOMS: atom_id res chain seq x y z
N MET A 1 7.93 14.81 -6.43
CA MET A 1 8.80 14.55 -5.27
C MET A 1 8.07 13.79 -4.15
N LEU A 2 6.94 14.28 -3.64
CA LEU A 2 6.16 13.62 -2.57
C LEU A 2 5.53 12.25 -2.95
N SER A 3 5.05 12.10 -4.18
CA SER A 3 4.38 10.87 -4.63
C SER A 3 5.30 9.64 -4.73
N ALA A 4 6.58 9.85 -5.05
CA ALA A 4 7.56 8.76 -5.13
C ALA A 4 7.91 8.24 -3.73
N PHE A 5 8.09 9.15 -2.77
CA PHE A 5 8.37 8.78 -1.38
C PHE A 5 7.19 8.04 -0.73
N GLU A 6 5.95 8.52 -0.93
CA GLU A 6 4.76 7.82 -0.45
C GLU A 6 4.64 6.42 -1.08
N LYS A 7 4.90 6.28 -2.38
CA LYS A 7 4.93 4.98 -3.06
C LYS A 7 5.96 4.03 -2.43
N GLN A 8 7.18 4.51 -2.19
CA GLN A 8 8.24 3.70 -1.57
C GLN A 8 7.89 3.27 -0.14
N LEU A 9 7.30 4.15 0.67
CA LEU A 9 6.83 3.81 2.01
C LEU A 9 5.78 2.70 1.99
N ILE A 10 4.79 2.81 1.10
CA ILE A 10 3.73 1.81 0.98
C ILE A 10 4.30 0.48 0.48
N GLN A 11 5.22 0.52 -0.49
CA GLN A 11 5.87 -0.68 -1.00
C GLN A 11 6.70 -1.38 0.08
N LYS A 12 7.52 -0.64 0.83
CA LYS A 12 8.31 -1.19 1.93
C LYS A 12 7.42 -1.81 3.01
N ALA A 13 6.36 -1.10 3.41
CA ALA A 13 5.42 -1.62 4.40
C ALA A 13 4.62 -2.84 3.89
N LEU A 14 4.39 -2.95 2.57
CA LEU A 14 3.84 -4.19 2.00
C LEU A 14 4.83 -5.34 2.07
N GLU A 15 6.10 -5.11 1.72
CA GLU A 15 7.17 -6.12 1.76
C GLU A 15 7.41 -6.62 3.20
N GLU A 16 7.50 -5.71 4.16
CA GLU A 16 7.66 -6.03 5.61
C GLU A 16 6.48 -6.84 6.17
N ASN A 17 5.28 -6.66 5.63
CA ASN A 17 4.08 -7.39 6.04
C ASN A 17 3.72 -8.55 5.10
N VAL A 18 4.61 -8.95 4.19
CA VAL A 18 4.40 -10.07 3.25
C VAL A 18 3.08 -9.90 2.45
N GLY A 19 2.78 -8.66 2.06
CA GLY A 19 1.58 -8.30 1.31
C GLY A 19 0.28 -8.22 2.13
N ASN A 20 0.32 -8.44 3.45
CA ASN A 20 -0.85 -8.35 4.33
C ASN A 20 -1.33 -6.89 4.47
N LYS A 21 -2.35 -6.54 3.69
CA LYS A 21 -2.88 -5.17 3.58
C LYS A 21 -3.45 -4.64 4.91
N THR A 22 -4.01 -5.50 5.75
CA THR A 22 -4.53 -5.10 7.06
C THR A 22 -3.41 -4.67 7.99
N ASN A 23 -2.32 -5.44 8.05
CA ASN A 23 -1.16 -5.09 8.88
C ASN A 23 -0.39 -3.91 8.30
N THR A 24 -0.25 -3.83 6.97
CA THR A 24 0.33 -2.65 6.30
C THR A 24 -0.45 -1.37 6.62
N ALA A 25 -1.79 -1.40 6.57
CA ALA A 25 -2.61 -0.23 6.89
C ALA A 25 -2.43 0.20 8.35
N LYS A 26 -2.39 -0.77 9.28
CA LYS A 26 -2.11 -0.52 10.70
C LYS A 26 -0.72 0.08 10.91
N GLN A 27 0.32 -0.46 10.27
CA GLN A 27 1.69 0.05 10.37
C GLN A 27 1.82 1.48 9.83
N LEU A 28 1.15 1.78 8.71
CA LEU A 28 1.15 3.10 8.11
C LEU A 28 0.22 4.10 8.82
N GLY A 29 -0.55 3.67 9.82
CA GLY A 29 -1.49 4.53 10.55
C GLY A 29 -2.66 5.04 9.70
N ILE A 30 -3.05 4.31 8.66
CA ILE A 30 -4.13 4.70 7.74
C ILE A 30 -5.26 3.66 7.74
N SER A 31 -6.44 4.08 7.30
CA SER A 31 -7.54 3.12 7.08
C SER A 31 -7.20 2.14 5.95
N LEU A 32 -7.74 0.91 6.03
CA LEU A 32 -7.58 -0.09 4.97
C LEU A 32 -8.10 0.42 3.62
N ARG A 33 -9.22 1.18 3.62
CA ARG A 33 -9.77 1.85 2.42
C ARG A 33 -8.77 2.84 1.82
N SER A 34 -8.13 3.66 2.66
CA SER A 34 -7.12 4.62 2.22
C SER A 34 -5.91 3.90 1.61
N LEU A 35 -5.50 2.76 2.18
CA LEU A 35 -4.45 1.93 1.59
C LEU A 35 -4.85 1.45 0.20
N TYR A 36 -6.05 0.87 0.02
CA TYR A 36 -6.53 0.43 -1.30
C TYR A 36 -6.50 1.55 -2.35
N TYR A 37 -6.98 2.76 -2.00
CA TYR A 37 -6.94 3.90 -2.92
C TYR A 37 -5.50 4.25 -3.33
N LYS A 38 -4.55 4.22 -2.39
CA LYS A 38 -3.14 4.50 -2.68
C LYS A 38 -2.50 3.39 -3.51
N LEU A 39 -2.87 2.12 -3.28
CA LEU A 39 -2.39 0.99 -4.08
C LEU A 39 -2.85 1.10 -5.54
N GLU A 40 -4.12 1.45 -5.77
CA GLU A 40 -4.65 1.73 -7.11
C GLU A 40 -3.96 2.94 -7.75
N LYS A 41 -3.88 4.05 -7.02
CA LYS A 41 -3.21 5.30 -7.47
C LYS A 41 -1.77 5.06 -7.91
N TYR A 42 -1.03 4.20 -7.20
CA TYR A 42 0.37 3.90 -7.49
C TYR A 42 0.58 2.65 -8.33
N ARG A 43 -0.50 1.98 -8.76
CA ARG A 43 -0.47 0.69 -9.48
C ARG A 43 0.37 -0.37 -8.76
N LEU A 44 0.30 -0.37 -7.42
CA LEU A 44 0.99 -1.33 -6.54
C LEU A 44 0.14 -2.57 -6.28
N ALA A 45 -1.17 -2.51 -6.50
CA ALA A 45 -1.98 -3.70 -6.61
C ALA A 45 -1.76 -4.30 -8.01
N LYS A 46 -1.13 -5.48 -8.10
CA LYS A 46 -1.43 -6.35 -9.24
C LYS A 46 -2.92 -6.65 -9.13
N ILE A 47 -3.72 -6.04 -9.99
CA ILE A 47 -5.11 -6.44 -10.19
C ILE A 47 -5.05 -7.84 -10.80
N SER A 48 -4.89 -8.86 -9.97
CA SER A 48 -5.44 -10.18 -10.27
C SER A 48 -6.92 -10.09 -9.96
N MET A 49 -7.68 -9.48 -10.88
CA MET A 49 -9.09 -9.80 -10.99
C MET A 49 -9.14 -11.27 -11.40
N GLN A 50 -9.36 -12.13 -10.42
CA GLN A 50 -10.00 -13.42 -10.63
C GLN A 50 -11.47 -13.25 -10.31
#